data_AF-A0A447NW45-F1
#
_entry.id   AF-A0A447NW45-F1
#
_cell.length_a   1.000
_cell.length_b   1.000
_cell.length_c   1.000
_cell.angle_alpha   90.00
_cell.angle_beta   90.00
_cell.angle_gamma   90.00
#
_symmetry.space_group_name_H-M   'P 1'
#
loop_
_entity.id
_entity.type
_entity.pdbx_description
1 polymer ?
#
loop_
_entity_poly.entity_id
_entity_poly.type
_entity_poly.pdbx_seq_one_letter_code
_entity_poly.pdbx_strand_id
1 'polypeptide(L)'
;MQGDEYHIVLTLARIWYTLSTGRFTSKDAAADWLLPQLPEDYAATLRAAQREYLGLEQQDWHILLPAVVRFVDFAKTHIPTQFT
;
A
#
# COMPACT_ATOMS: atom_id res chain seq x y z
N MET A 1 -6.69 -15.68 10.11
CA MET A 1 -6.48 -14.30 9.60
C MET A 1 -5.83 -14.48 8.25
N GLN A 2 -6.63 -14.58 7.20
CA GLN A 2 -6.20 -14.76 5.81
C GLN A 2 -7.00 -13.69 5.06
N GLY A 3 -6.34 -12.72 4.44
CA GLY A 3 -7.00 -11.59 3.78
C GLY A 3 -6.94 -10.25 4.53
N ASP A 4 -6.04 -10.06 5.51
CA ASP A 4 -5.78 -8.73 6.10
C ASP A 4 -4.57 -8.02 5.44
N GLU A 5 -3.85 -8.73 4.58
CA GLU A 5 -2.62 -8.27 3.95
C GLU A 5 -2.86 -7.06 3.04
N TYR A 6 -3.90 -7.09 2.19
CA TYR A 6 -4.27 -5.93 1.37
C TYR A 6 -4.71 -4.73 2.23
N HIS A 7 -5.37 -4.99 3.37
CA HIS A 7 -5.74 -3.94 4.31
C HIS A 7 -4.51 -3.26 4.92
N ILE A 8 -3.47 -4.01 5.27
CA ILE A 8 -2.21 -3.47 5.79
C ILE A 8 -1.53 -2.60 4.72
N VAL A 9 -1.38 -3.12 3.50
CA VAL A 9 -0.74 -2.41 2.38
C VAL A 9 -1.45 -1.08 2.08
N LEU A 10 -2.79 -1.10 1.96
CA LEU A 10 -3.57 0.11 1.69
C LEU A 10 -3.59 1.10 2.86
N THR A 11 -3.52 0.60 4.09
CA THR A 11 -3.42 1.47 5.27
C THR A 11 -2.08 2.19 5.31
N LEU A 12 -0.98 1.51 4.99
CA LEU A 12 0.34 2.15 4.85
C LEU A 12 0.36 3.19 3.74
N ALA A 13 -0.29 2.94 2.60
CA ALA A 13 -0.42 3.94 1.54
C ALA A 13 -1.15 5.21 2.03
N ARG A 14 -2.22 5.06 2.82
CA ARG A 14 -2.93 6.20 3.42
C ARG A 14 -2.07 6.97 4.43
N ILE A 15 -1.33 6.26 5.29
CA ILE A 15 -0.41 6.88 6.25
C ILE A 15 0.64 7.70 5.50
N TRP A 16 1.23 7.13 4.45
CA TRP A 16 2.21 7.81 3.61
C TRP A 16 1.61 9.07 2.99
N TYR A 17 0.45 8.96 2.34
CA TYR A 17 -0.25 10.11 1.77
C TYR A 17 -0.49 11.21 2.80
N THR A 18 -1.00 10.86 3.98
CA THR A 18 -1.32 11.83 5.02
C THR A 18 -0.07 12.52 5.55
N LEU A 19 1.02 11.80 5.79
CA LEU A 19 2.27 12.40 6.27
C LEU A 19 2.96 13.25 5.20
N SER A 20 2.84 12.89 3.92
CA SER A 20 3.42 13.65 2.81
C SER A 20 2.60 14.88 2.40
N THR A 21 1.29 14.92 2.66
CA THR A 21 0.41 15.97 2.14
C THR A 21 -0.37 16.75 3.22
N GLY A 22 -0.39 16.25 4.46
CA GLY A 22 -1.23 16.78 5.53
C GLY A 22 -2.73 16.53 5.36
N ARG A 23 -3.14 15.73 4.36
CA ARG A 23 -4.55 15.51 4.01
C ARG A 23 -4.99 14.07 4.26
N PHE A 24 -6.29 13.87 4.44
CA PHE A 24 -6.89 12.54 4.49
C PHE A 24 -7.50 12.18 3.14
N THR A 25 -7.42 10.91 2.78
CA THR A 25 -8.02 10.36 1.55
C THR A 25 -8.47 8.90 1.77
N SER A 26 -9.17 8.33 0.78
CA SER A 26 -9.61 6.94 0.75
C SER A 26 -8.45 5.98 0.40
N LYS A 27 -8.66 4.67 0.57
CA LYS A 27 -7.62 3.64 0.33
C LYS A 27 -7.18 3.58 -1.14
N ASP A 28 -8.16 3.62 -2.05
CA ASP A 28 -7.97 3.61 -3.50
C ASP A 28 -7.23 4.87 -3.98
N ALA A 29 -7.66 6.06 -3.56
CA ALA A 29 -7.02 7.31 -3.94
C ALA A 29 -5.60 7.46 -3.37
N ALA A 30 -5.34 6.94 -2.17
CA ALA A 30 -3.98 6.86 -1.63
C ALA A 30 -3.08 5.92 -2.44
N ALA A 31 -3.63 4.79 -2.90
CA ALA A 31 -2.91 3.85 -3.74
C ALA A 31 -2.56 4.49 -5.10
N ASP A 32 -3.52 5.14 -5.77
CA ASP A 32 -3.30 5.84 -7.04
C ASP A 32 -2.24 6.93 -6.92
N TRP A 33 -2.22 7.65 -5.80
CA TRP A 33 -1.19 8.66 -5.53
C TRP A 33 0.20 8.04 -5.34
N LEU A 34 0.30 6.92 -4.63
CA LEU A 34 1.59 6.32 -4.28
C LEU A 34 2.19 5.47 -5.43
N LEU A 35 1.36 4.80 -6.23
CA LEU A 35 1.79 3.95 -7.34
C LEU A 35 2.87 4.55 -8.27
N PRO A 36 2.75 5.79 -8.79
CA PRO A 36 3.75 6.36 -9.69
C PRO A 36 5.07 6.73 -8.99
N GLN A 37 5.13 6.69 -7.65
CA GLN A 37 6.31 7.06 -6.86
C GLN A 37 7.13 5.83 -6.44
N LEU A 38 6.60 4.62 -6.63
CA LEU A 38 7.21 3.38 -6.19
C LEU A 38 8.03 2.73 -7.30
N PRO A 39 9.16 2.08 -6.96
CA PRO A 39 9.76 1.06 -7.82
C PRO A 39 8.74 -0.06 -8.11
N GLU A 40 8.81 -0.66 -9.31
CA GLU A 40 7.75 -1.55 -9.82
C GLU A 40 7.46 -2.74 -8.89
N ASP A 41 8.46 -3.33 -8.25
CA ASP A 41 8.26 -4.47 -7.34
C ASP A 41 7.31 -4.13 -6.16
N TYR A 42 7.39 -2.91 -5.65
CA TYR A 42 6.51 -2.43 -4.58
C TYR A 42 5.18 -1.93 -5.15
N ALA A 43 5.21 -1.30 -6.33
CA ALA A 43 4.01 -0.84 -7.04
C ALA A 43 3.10 -2.02 -7.38
N ALA A 44 3.64 -3.16 -7.81
CA ALA A 44 2.89 -4.37 -8.11
C ALA A 44 2.14 -4.91 -6.88
N THR A 45 2.78 -4.89 -5.70
CA THR A 45 2.16 -5.31 -4.43
C THR A 45 1.00 -4.38 -4.05
N LEU A 46 1.19 -3.07 -4.17
CA LEU A 46 0.15 -2.08 -3.90
C LEU A 46 -1.02 -2.19 -4.90
N ARG A 47 -0.72 -2.43 -6.18
CA ARG A 47 -1.72 -2.61 -7.24
C ARG A 47 -2.57 -3.85 -7.03
N ALA A 48 -1.96 -4.96 -6.61
CA ALA A 48 -2.68 -6.18 -6.23
C ALA A 48 -3.65 -5.92 -5.07
N ALA A 49 -3.18 -5.22 -4.03
CA ALA A 49 -4.01 -4.85 -2.88
C ALA A 49 -5.18 -3.93 -3.28
N GLN A 50 -4.93 -2.94 -4.16
CA GLN A 50 -5.95 -2.02 -4.66
C GLN A 50 -7.02 -2.76 -5.47
N ARG A 51 -6.62 -3.65 -6.39
CA ARG A 51 -7.56 -4.41 -7.24
C ARG A 51 -8.46 -5.32 -6.41
N GLU A 52 -7.94 -5.98 -5.39
CA GLU A 52 -8.75 -6.81 -4.50
C GLU A 52 -9.72 -5.99 -3.67
N TYR A 53 -9.26 -4.85 -3.13
CA TYR A 53 -10.13 -3.94 -2.39
C TYR A 53 -11.28 -3.38 -3.24
N LEU A 54 -11.05 -3.14 -4.53
CA LEU A 54 -12.07 -2.73 -5.50
C LEU A 54 -12.96 -3.89 -5.98
N GLY A 55 -12.71 -5.11 -5.50
CA GLY A 55 -13.46 -6.31 -5.90
C GLY A 55 -13.17 -6.77 -7.33
N LEU A 56 -12.06 -6.34 -7.93
CA LEU A 56 -11.72 -6.63 -9.32
C LEU A 56 -11.00 -7.98 -9.48
N GLU A 57 -10.23 -8.38 -8.48
CA GLU A 57 -9.40 -9.58 -8.56
C GLU A 57 -9.01 -10.05 -7.15
N GLN A 58 -9.26 -11.32 -6.83
CA GLN A 58 -8.82 -11.93 -5.57
C GLN A 58 -7.41 -12.48 -5.72
N GLN A 59 -6.57 -12.24 -4.73
CA GLN A 59 -5.19 -12.70 -4.69
C GLN A 59 -5.02 -13.83 -3.69
N ASP A 60 -4.05 -14.71 -3.96
CA ASP A 60 -3.52 -15.60 -2.93
C ASP A 60 -2.45 -14.88 -2.12
N TRP A 61 -2.89 -14.25 -1.02
CA TRP A 61 -1.99 -13.52 -0.12
C TRP A 61 -0.94 -14.39 0.55
N HIS A 62 -1.13 -15.72 0.59
CA HIS A 62 -0.10 -16.60 1.13
C HIS A 62 1.14 -16.62 0.23
N ILE A 63 0.94 -16.58 -1.08
CA ILE A 63 2.01 -16.49 -2.08
C ILE A 63 2.64 -15.08 -2.08
N LEU A 64 1.81 -14.04 -1.91
CA LEU A 64 2.27 -12.65 -1.93
C LEU A 64 2.90 -12.17 -0.62
N LEU A 65 2.79 -12.95 0.48
CA LEU A 65 3.26 -12.55 1.80
C LEU A 65 4.73 -12.07 1.83
N PRO A 66 5.70 -12.71 1.14
CA PRO A 66 7.07 -12.18 1.07
C PRO A 66 7.16 -10.80 0.41
N ALA A 67 6.32 -10.51 -0.58
CA ALA A 67 6.26 -9.20 -1.23
C ALA A 67 5.62 -8.14 -0.31
N VAL A 68 4.57 -8.53 0.44
CA VAL A 68 3.94 -7.68 1.46
C VAL A 68 4.96 -7.29 2.54
N VAL A 69 5.77 -8.23 3.03
CA VAL A 69 6.82 -7.93 4.01
C VAL A 69 7.82 -6.92 3.45
N ARG A 70 8.31 -7.12 2.22
CA ARG A 70 9.21 -6.17 1.56
C ARG A 70 8.58 -4.78 1.39
N PHE A 71 7.28 -4.72 1.06
CA PHE A 71 6.54 -3.46 0.97
C PHE A 71 6.46 -2.74 2.33
N VAL A 72 6.15 -3.48 3.40
CA VAL A 72 6.09 -2.92 4.76
C VAL A 72 7.45 -2.35 5.17
N ASP A 73 8.53 -3.09 4.94
CA ASP A 73 9.87 -2.64 5.30
C ASP A 73 10.30 -1.42 4.46
N PHE A 74 10.00 -1.43 3.16
CA PHE A 74 10.24 -0.26 2.31
C PHE A 74 9.45 0.97 2.77
N ALA A 75 8.19 0.80 3.14
CA ALA A 75 7.36 1.89 3.64
C ALA A 75 7.92 2.48 4.95
N LYS A 76 8.37 1.63 5.89
CA LYS A 76 8.99 2.10 7.15
C LYS A 76 10.22 2.96 6.93
N THR A 77 11.02 2.70 5.89
CA THR A 77 12.24 3.48 5.62
C THR A 77 11.99 4.76 4.82
N HIS A 78 10.82 4.92 4.19
CA HIS A 78 10.54 6.03 3.27
C HIS A 78 9.35 6.92 3.68
N ILE A 79 8.47 6.46 4.58
CA ILE A 79 7.40 7.29 5.11
C ILE A 79 8.01 8.43 5.95
N PRO A 80 7.62 9.70 5.72
CA PRO A 80 8.09 10.82 6.52
C PRO A 80 7.76 10.67 8.00
N THR A 81 8.69 11.02 8.90
CA THR A 81 8.46 10.95 10.36
C THR A 81 7.73 12.15 10.93
N GLN A 82 7.50 13.20 10.14
CA GLN A 82 6.83 14.46 10.53
C GLN A 82 6.04 15.01 9.34
N PHE A 83 4.97 15.76 9.61
CA PHE A 83 4.28 16.55 8.59
C PHE A 83 5.22 17.66 8.11
N THR A 84 5.43 17.76 6.80
CA THR A 84 6.18 18.86 6.18
C THR A 84 5.30 20.10 6.01
#